data_AF-A0A6G2DFL8-F1
#
_entry.id   AF-A0A6G2DFL8-F1
#
_cell.length_a   1.000
_cell.length_b   1.000
_cell.length_c   1.000
_cell.angle_alpha   90.00
_cell.angle_beta   90.00
_cell.angle_gamma   90.00
#
_symmetry.space_group_name_H-M   'P 1'
#
loop_
_entity.id
_entity.type
_entity.pdbx_description
1 polymer ?
#
loop_
_entity_poly.entity_id
_entity_poly.type
_entity_poly.pdbx_seq_one_letter_code
_entity_poly.pdbx_strand_id
1 'polypeptide(L)' 'MTFSFDTAAAQGAVIKVIGVGGGGGNAINRMVDEGVTGVEFIA' A
#
# COMPACT_ATOMS: atom_id res chain seq x y z
N MET A 1 -7.06 38.41 -0.99
CA MET A 1 -6.03 37.36 -1.24
C MET A 1 -6.60 36.06 -0.73
N THR A 2 -6.94 35.15 -1.62
CA THR A 2 -7.44 33.83 -1.25
C THR A 2 -6.25 32.96 -0.88
N PHE A 3 -6.15 32.56 0.39
CA PHE A 3 -5.18 31.55 0.81
C PHE A 3 -5.74 30.17 0.43
N SER A 4 -5.09 29.51 -0.52
CA SER A 4 -5.39 28.12 -0.89
C SER A 4 -4.34 27.24 -0.25
N PHE A 5 -4.77 26.23 0.52
CA PHE A 5 -3.88 25.15 0.93
C PHE A 5 -3.62 24.28 -0.29
N ASP A 6 -2.38 24.29 -0.78
CA ASP A 6 -1.96 23.42 -1.86
C ASP A 6 -1.84 21.99 -1.29
N THR A 7 -2.88 21.19 -1.49
CA THR A 7 -2.97 19.79 -1.01
C THR A 7 -2.02 18.83 -1.75
N ALA A 8 -1.09 19.34 -2.55
CA ALA A 8 -0.05 18.56 -3.23
C ALA A 8 0.89 17.80 -2.27
N ALA A 9 0.92 18.15 -0.98
CA ALA A 9 1.70 17.43 0.04
C ALA A 9 0.95 16.23 0.67
N ALA A 10 -0.31 15.99 0.30
CA ALA A 10 -1.10 14.87 0.82
C ALA A 10 -1.01 13.60 -0.05
N GLN A 11 -0.05 13.49 -0.98
CA GLN A 11 0.30 12.19 -1.55
C GLN A 11 1.05 11.38 -0.49
N GLY A 12 0.31 10.54 0.25
CA GLY A 12 0.90 9.53 1.14
C GLY A 12 1.90 8.63 0.41
N ALA A 13 2.68 7.86 1.18
CA ALA A 13 3.64 6.93 0.60
C ALA A 13 2.95 5.88 -0.28
N VAL A 14 3.51 5.62 -1.46
CA VAL A 14 3.11 4.47 -2.29
C VAL A 14 3.80 3.23 -1.75
N ILE A 15 3.05 2.35 -1.11
CA ILE A 15 3.58 1.13 -0.50
C ILE A 15 3.26 -0.05 -1.41
N LYS A 16 4.31 -0.78 -1.84
CA LYS A 16 4.18 -2.02 -2.60
C LYS A 16 4.75 -3.18 -1.78
N VAL A 17 4.03 -4.30 -1.76
CA VAL A 17 4.45 -5.53 -1.09
C VAL A 17 4.62 -6.60 -2.15
N ILE A 18 5.85 -7.09 -2.33
CA ILE A 18 6.18 -8.12 -3.32
C ILE A 18 6.50 -9.43 -2.60
N GLY A 19 5.70 -10.46 -2.85
CA GLY A 19 5.94 -11.82 -2.43
C GLY A 19 6.74 -12.56 -3.49
N VAL A 20 7.81 -13.25 -3.09
CA VAL A 20 8.62 -14.05 -4.01
C VAL A 20 8.51 -15.52 -3.61
N GLY A 21 8.14 -16.37 -4.57
CA GLY A 21 7.97 -17.82 -4.37
C GLY A 21 6.77 -18.18 -3.48
N GLY A 22 6.59 -19.49 -3.23
CA GLY A 22 5.40 -19.98 -2.52
C GLY A 22 5.25 -19.43 -1.10
N GLY A 23 6.35 -19.22 -0.38
CA GLY A 23 6.33 -18.60 0.95
C GLY A 23 5.88 -17.14 0.92
N GLY A 24 6.32 -16.38 -0.09
CA GLY A 24 5.92 -14.97 -0.28
C GLY A 24 4.44 -14.82 -0.60
N GLY A 25 3.93 -15.65 -1.51
CA GLY A 25 2.48 -15.68 -1.84
C GLY A 25 1.62 -16.02 -0.62
N ASN A 26 2.04 -17.00 0.19
CA ASN A 26 1.32 -17.35 1.42
C ASN A 26 1.29 -16.20 2.43
N ALA A 27 2.38 -15.43 2.56
CA ALA A 27 2.43 -14.26 3.44
C ALA A 27 1.51 -13.13 2.94
N ILE A 28 1.45 -12.90 1.62
CA ILE A 28 0.52 -11.94 1.02
C ILE A 28 -0.93 -12.32 1.28
N ASN A 29 -1.30 -13.59 1.07
CA ASN A 29 -2.67 -14.07 1.33
C ASN A 29 -3.08 -13.79 2.78
N ARG A 30 -2.18 -14.05 3.73
CA ARG A 30 -2.40 -13.74 5.14
C ARG A 30 -2.64 -12.24 5.39
N MET A 31 -1.89 -11.36 4.73
CA MET A 31 -2.06 -9.91 4.84
C MET A 31 -3.41 -9.45 4.27
N VAL A 32 -3.87 -10.07 3.18
CA VAL A 32 -5.20 -9.80 2.62
C VAL A 32 -6.30 -10.25 3.59
N ASP A 33 -6.18 -11.46 4.15
CA ASP A 33 -7.17 -12.00 5.09
C ASP A 33 -7.27 -11.17 6.38
N GLU A 34 -6.16 -10.57 6.84
CA GLU A 34 -6.14 -9.65 7.99
C GLU A 34 -6.60 -8.23 7.65
N GLY A 35 -6.93 -7.95 6.38
CA GLY A 35 -7.42 -6.64 5.97
C GLY A 35 -6.36 -5.53 5.97
N VAL A 36 -5.11 -5.86 5.64
CA VAL A 36 -4.07 -4.84 5.47
C VAL A 36 -4.44 -3.93 4.29
N THR A 37 -4.59 -2.63 4.57
CA THR A 37 -4.99 -1.60 3.59
C THR A 37 -3.86 -0.63 3.25
N GLY A 38 -4.00 0.10 2.14
CA GLY A 38 -3.06 1.15 1.76
C GLY A 38 -1.76 0.64 1.12
N VAL A 39 -1.77 -0.62 0.68
CA VAL A 39 -0.65 -1.26 0.00
C VAL A 39 -1.12 -1.92 -1.31
N GLU A 40 -0.23 -1.97 -2.29
CA GLU A 40 -0.40 -2.76 -3.51
C GLU A 40 0.33 -4.09 -3.36
N PHE A 41 -0.40 -5.21 -3.46
CA PHE A 41 0.18 -6.55 -3.37
C PHE A 41 0.57 -7.08 -4.76
N ILE A 42 1.76 -7.68 -4.86
CA ILE A 42 2.29 -8.36 -6.05
C ILE A 42 2.84 -9.71 -5.58
N ALA A 43 2.37 -10.82 -6.14
CA ALA A 43 2.77 -12.18 -5.75
C ALA A 43 3.25 -12.98 -6.95
#